data_AF-A0A356NSJ4-F1
#
_entry.id   AF-A0A356NSJ4-F1
#
_cell.length_a   1.000
_cell.length_b   1.000
_cell.length_c   1.000
_cell.angle_alpha   90.00
_cell.angle_beta   90.00
_cell.angle_gamma   90.00
#
_symmetry.space_group_name_H-M   'P 1'
#
loop_
_entity.id
_entity.type
_entity.pdbx_description
1 polymer ?
#
loop_
_entity_poly.entity_id
_entity_poly.type
_entity_poly.pdbx_seq_one_letter_code
_entity_poly.pdbx_strand_id
1 'polypeptide(L)' 'DLAEEDPAEVRASEFDLNYIKLDGNIGCMVNGAGLAMATMDIIQLRGGSPANFLDVGGSATTERVTEA' A
#
# COMPACT_ATOMS: atom_id res chain seq x y z
N ASP A 1 -19.91 0.93 2.66
CA ASP A 1 -20.62 1.88 1.79
C ASP A 1 -19.51 2.70 1.15
N LEU A 2 -19.36 2.70 -0.18
CA LEU A 2 -18.19 3.28 -0.86
C LEU A 2 -18.01 4.79 -0.58
N ALA A 3 -19.03 5.43 0.02
CA ALA A 3 -18.97 6.81 0.50
C ALA A 3 -18.19 7.00 1.82
N GLU A 4 -17.94 5.93 2.59
CA GLU A 4 -17.17 5.97 3.85
C GLU A 4 -15.70 5.50 3.69
N GLU A 5 -15.35 4.95 2.53
CA GLU A 5 -13.99 4.46 2.22
C GLU A 5 -13.17 5.57 1.56
N ASP A 6 -11.85 5.61 1.81
CA ASP A 6 -10.98 6.62 1.19
C ASP A 6 -10.97 6.42 -0.34
N PRO A 7 -11.15 7.48 -1.15
CA PRO A 7 -11.15 7.36 -2.61
C PRO A 7 -9.91 6.65 -3.17
N ALA A 8 -8.77 6.74 -2.49
CA ALA A 8 -7.56 6.03 -2.87
C ALA A 8 -7.66 4.51 -2.64
N GLU A 9 -8.31 4.07 -1.57
CA GLU A 9 -8.56 2.65 -1.27
C GLU A 9 -9.57 2.05 -2.26
N VAL A 10 -10.61 2.82 -2.61
CA VAL A 10 -11.58 2.44 -3.63
C VAL A 10 -10.90 2.26 -4.98
N ARG A 11 -10.08 3.24 -5.41
CA ARG A 11 -9.31 3.14 -6.67
C ARG A 11 -8.35 1.95 -6.65
N ALA A 12 -7.62 1.74 -5.57
CA ALA A 12 -6.70 0.59 -5.45
C ALA A 12 -7.45 -0.74 -5.60
N SER A 13 -8.64 -0.84 -5.02
CA SER A 13 -9.49 -2.03 -5.14
C SER A 13 -9.93 -2.32 -6.57
N GLU A 14 -10.12 -1.31 -7.42
CA GLU A 14 -10.43 -1.48 -8.85
C GLU A 14 -9.28 -2.17 -9.62
N PHE A 15 -8.04 -2.00 -9.15
CA PHE A 15 -6.83 -2.58 -9.75
C PHE A 15 -6.33 -3.83 -9.03
N ASP A 16 -7.13 -4.41 -8.11
CA ASP A 16 -6.77 -5.58 -7.33
C ASP A 16 -5.51 -5.31 -6.45
N LEU A 17 -5.39 -4.07 -5.96
CA LEU A 17 -4.35 -3.59 -5.06
C LEU A 17 -4.95 -3.40 -3.66
N ASN A 18 -4.20 -3.79 -2.61
CA ASN A 18 -4.60 -3.50 -1.24
C ASN A 18 -3.85 -2.26 -0.76
N TYR A 19 -4.50 -1.11 -0.76
CA TYR A 19 -3.96 0.15 -0.27
C TYR A 19 -4.61 0.52 1.06
N ILE A 20 -3.82 1.04 2.00
CA ILE A 20 -4.32 1.70 3.22
C ILE A 20 -3.46 2.95 3.45
N LYS A 21 -4.12 4.09 3.67
CA LYS A 21 -3.44 5.35 3.94
C LYS A 21 -2.97 5.45 5.39
N LEU A 22 -1.76 5.96 5.61
CA LEU A 22 -1.17 6.20 6.93
C LEU A 22 -0.61 7.63 7.04
N ASP A 23 -0.39 8.10 8.27
CA ASP A 23 0.10 9.46 8.55
C ASP A 23 1.65 9.53 8.52
N GLY A 24 2.25 9.19 7.38
CA GLY A 24 3.70 9.19 7.22
C GLY A 24 4.19 9.91 5.97
N ASN A 25 5.49 9.78 5.70
CA ASN A 25 6.17 10.44 4.59
C ASN A 25 6.98 9.49 3.70
N ILE A 26 7.06 8.20 4.05
CA ILE A 26 7.74 7.17 3.25
C ILE A 26 6.69 6.24 2.65
N GLY A 27 6.52 6.31 1.33
CA GLY A 27 5.63 5.41 0.63
C GLY A 27 6.23 4.01 0.48
N CYS A 28 5.40 2.99 0.65
CA CYS A 28 5.80 1.58 0.55
C CYS A 28 4.99 0.90 -0.56
N MET A 29 5.64 0.14 -1.43
CA MET A 29 4.98 -0.72 -2.42
C MET A 29 5.62 -2.11 -2.35
N VAL A 30 4.82 -3.13 -2.05
CA VAL A 30 5.34 -4.46 -1.75
C VAL A 30 4.47 -5.55 -2.37
N ASN A 31 5.08 -6.66 -2.79
CA ASN A 31 4.38 -7.86 -3.21
C ASN A 31 4.19 -8.78 -2.00
N GLY A 32 2.98 -8.80 -1.46
CA GLY A 32 2.55 -9.62 -0.33
C GLY A 32 2.41 -8.84 0.98
N ALA A 33 1.24 -8.97 1.60
CA ALA A 33 0.88 -8.32 2.87
C ALA A 33 1.89 -8.56 4.01
N GLY A 34 2.45 -9.77 4.12
CA GLY A 34 3.45 -10.08 5.16
C GLY A 34 4.76 -9.31 4.98
N LEU A 35 5.21 -9.15 3.73
CA LEU A 35 6.41 -8.37 3.42
C LEU A 35 6.13 -6.87 3.56
N ALA A 36 4.90 -6.44 3.24
CA ALA A 36 4.46 -5.05 3.41
C ALA A 36 4.49 -4.64 4.89
N MET A 37 3.95 -5.48 5.78
CA MET A 37 4.03 -5.26 7.23
C MET A 37 5.48 -5.23 7.74
N ALA A 38 6.31 -6.18 7.34
CA ALA A 38 7.72 -6.20 7.75
C ALA A 38 8.51 -4.97 7.25
N THR A 39 8.17 -4.45 6.07
CA THR A 39 8.81 -3.25 5.51
C THR A 39 8.44 -2.01 6.31
N MET A 40 7.16 -1.87 6.69
CA MET A 40 6.71 -0.78 7.56
C MET A 40 7.35 -0.86 8.94
N ASP A 41 7.45 -2.06 9.52
CA ASP A 41 8.12 -2.29 10.81
C ASP A 41 9.58 -1.83 10.75
N ILE A 42 10.31 -2.19 9.68
CA ILE A 42 11.70 -1.76 9.49
C ILE A 42 11.79 -0.23 9.35
N ILE A 43 10.89 0.41 8.59
CA ILE A 43 10.87 1.87 8.43
C ILE A 43 10.68 2.55 9.78
N GLN A 44 9.73 2.08 10.58
CA GLN A 44 9.45 2.63 11.90
C GLN A 44 10.61 2.37 12.88
N LEU A 45 11.19 1.18 12.88
CA LEU A 45 12.38 0.84 13.68
C LEU A 45 13.60 1.72 13.35
N ARG A 46 13.68 2.24 12.12
CA ARG A 46 14.74 3.14 11.67
C ARG A 46 14.39 4.63 11.82
N GLY A 47 13.26 4.94 12.47
CA GLY A 47 12.82 6.30 12.77
C GLY A 47 12.10 7.00 11.61
N GLY A 48 11.74 6.28 10.54
CA GLY A 48 10.88 6.77 9.48
C GLY A 48 9.40 6.59 9.80
N SER A 49 8.53 7.24 9.04
CA SER A 49 7.08 7.12 9.18
C SER A 49 6.47 6.59 7.88
N PRO A 50 5.95 5.35 7.85
CA PRO A 50 5.32 4.80 6.65
C PRO A 50 4.05 5.61 6.32
N ALA A 51 3.94 6.04 5.06
CA ALA A 51 2.85 6.87 4.55
C ALA A 51 1.67 6.06 4.03
N ASN A 52 1.91 4.79 3.71
CA ASN A 52 0.86 3.90 3.23
C ASN A 52 1.28 2.44 3.39
N PHE A 53 0.28 1.57 3.44
CA PHE A 53 0.39 0.17 3.13
C PHE A 53 -0.04 -0.03 1.68
N LEU A 54 0.73 -0.76 0.87
CA LEU A 54 0.35 -1.12 -0.49
C LEU A 54 0.88 -2.52 -0.83
N ASP A 55 -0.04 -3.45 -0.99
CA ASP A 55 0.22 -4.80 -1.49
C ASP A 55 -0.25 -4.93 -2.95
N VAL A 56 0.71 -5.13 -3.85
CA VAL A 56 0.48 -5.32 -5.30
C VAL A 56 0.13 -6.76 -5.69
N GLY A 57 0.14 -7.69 -4.72
CA GLY A 57 -0.14 -9.10 -4.92
C GLY A 57 0.97 -9.84 -5.68
N GLY A 58 0.87 -11.18 -5.71
CA GLY A 58 1.90 -12.07 -6.27
C GLY A 58 2.19 -11.91 -7.76
N SER A 59 1.27 -11.31 -8.52
CA SER A 59 1.35 -11.11 -9.98
C SER A 59 1.34 -9.61 -10.32
N ALA A 60 2.40 -8.92 -9.93
CA ALA A 60 2.61 -7.51 -10.26
C ALA A 60 2.79 -7.35 -11.79
N THR A 61 1.75 -6.88 -12.48
CA THR A 61 1.81 -6.50 -13.90
C THR A 61 2.25 -5.06 -14.04
N THR A 62 2.80 -4.68 -15.21
CA THR A 62 3.24 -3.30 -15.48
C THR A 62 2.11 -2.29 -15.28
N GLU A 63 0.89 -2.64 -15.66
CA GLU A 63 -0.31 -1.81 -15.49
C GLU A 63 -0.61 -1.58 -14.00
N ARG A 64 -0.61 -2.65 -13.19
CA ARG A 64 -0.84 -2.57 -11.73
C ARG A 64 0.23 -1.75 -11.01
N VAL A 65 1.48 -1.86 -11.42
CA VAL A 65 2.60 -1.09 -10.84
C VAL A 65 2.55 0.39 -11.26
N THR A 66 1.92 0.71 -12.40
CA THR A 66 1.80 2.11 -12.86
C THR A 66 0.69 2.86 -12.13
N GLU A 67 -0.36 2.14 -11.71
CA GLU A 67 -1.50 2.70 -10.96
C GLU A 67 -1.27 2.74 -9.44
N ALA A 68 -0.18 2.13 -8.97
CA ALA A 68 0.26 2.01 -7.57
C ALA A 68 1.11 3.21 -7.13
#